data_AF-A0A813I3B7-F1
#
_entry.id   AF-A0A813I3B7-F1
#
_cell.length_a   1.000
_cell.length_b   1.000
_cell.length_c   1.000
_cell.angle_alpha   90.00
_cell.angle_beta   90.00
_cell.angle_gamma   90.00
#
_symmetry.space_group_name_H-M   'P 1'
#
loop_
_entity.id
_entity.type
_entity.pdbx_description
1 polymer ?
#
loop_
_entity_poly.entity_id
_entity_poly.type
_entity_poly.pdbx_seq_one_letter_code
_entity_poly.pdbx_strand_id
1 'polypeptide(L)'
;QWLYELKERQSEEMESFQAEVSEPKGGSCAAVSSPSNCEVSVAKEAKEEDDEAEGAEGLSEEEKIRRKKEKAMKKKQGRADKEVQREADKEREKREAGPSRRETELQALKACLRAQRPPMDIREIAADGHCLYRSVGDQLRRLRPDHCFKRPPEEIHDEIRALCASALRRQADSYSPFAELKDGEDFSSYCQRVESSGGWGGELELRALADELKVQIQVFQADA
;
A
#
# COMPACT_ATOMS: atom_id res chain seq x y z
N GLN A 1 -21.03 -19.44 -14.90
CA GLN A 1 -20.35 -20.73 -14.61
C GLN A 1 -19.08 -20.47 -13.80
N TRP A 2 -18.10 -19.72 -14.31
CA TRP A 2 -16.85 -19.41 -13.58
C TRP A 2 -16.99 -18.72 -12.21
N LEU A 3 -17.87 -17.70 -12.08
CA LEU A 3 -18.10 -17.02 -10.78
C LEU A 3 -18.78 -17.92 -9.72
N TYR A 4 -19.48 -18.96 -10.18
CA TYR A 4 -20.13 -19.93 -9.29
C TYR A 4 -19.07 -20.90 -8.76
N GLU A 5 -18.24 -21.44 -9.67
CA GLU A 5 -17.12 -22.33 -9.33
C GLU A 5 -16.10 -21.67 -8.39
N LEU A 6 -15.82 -20.37 -8.57
CA LEU A 6 -14.91 -19.62 -7.69
C LEU A 6 -15.47 -19.46 -6.28
N LYS A 7 -16.79 -19.21 -6.17
CA LYS A 7 -17.44 -19.00 -4.88
C LYS A 7 -17.57 -20.31 -4.09
N GLU A 8 -17.84 -21.41 -4.80
CA GLU A 8 -17.92 -22.77 -4.26
C GLU A 8 -16.56 -23.22 -3.71
N ARG A 9 -15.48 -22.99 -4.46
CA ARG A 9 -14.11 -23.25 -3.97
C ARG A 9 -13.75 -22.45 -2.72
N GLN A 10 -14.12 -21.17 -2.69
CA GLN A 10 -13.84 -20.31 -1.52
C GLN A 10 -14.63 -20.72 -0.28
N SER A 11 -15.87 -21.22 -0.44
CA SER A 11 -16.63 -21.77 0.68
C SER A 11 -16.02 -23.07 1.21
N GLU A 12 -15.60 -23.97 0.32
CA GLU A 12 -14.96 -25.24 0.71
C GLU A 12 -13.63 -24.99 1.45
N GLU A 13 -12.82 -24.06 0.96
CA GLU A 13 -11.56 -23.66 1.60
C GLU A 13 -11.82 -23.07 3.01
N MET A 14 -12.86 -22.23 3.20
CA MET A 14 -13.22 -21.69 4.52
C MET A 14 -13.74 -22.73 5.50
N GLU A 15 -14.54 -23.70 5.03
CA GLU A 15 -15.05 -24.78 5.87
C GLU A 15 -13.92 -25.71 6.33
N SER A 16 -12.97 -26.04 5.45
CA SER A 16 -11.79 -26.83 5.84
C SER A 16 -10.95 -26.13 6.93
N PHE A 17 -10.81 -24.81 6.83
CA PHE A 17 -10.02 -24.03 7.77
C PHE A 17 -10.72 -23.88 9.12
N GLN A 18 -12.05 -23.73 9.14
CA GLN A 18 -12.83 -23.74 10.38
C GLN A 18 -12.81 -25.11 11.06
N ALA A 19 -12.81 -26.21 10.28
CA ALA A 19 -12.70 -27.56 10.82
C ALA A 19 -11.34 -27.76 11.51
N GLU A 20 -10.23 -27.34 10.90
CA GLU A 20 -8.88 -27.42 11.49
C GLU A 20 -8.74 -26.59 12.77
N VAL A 21 -9.44 -25.46 12.88
CA VAL A 21 -9.41 -24.60 14.08
C VAL A 21 -10.30 -25.16 15.20
N SER A 22 -11.28 -26.00 14.88
CA SER A 22 -12.24 -26.55 15.84
C SER A 22 -11.78 -27.84 16.55
N GLU A 23 -10.66 -28.45 16.15
CA GLU A 23 -10.14 -29.64 16.83
C GLU A 23 -9.43 -29.28 18.17
N PRO A 24 -9.94 -29.75 19.32
CA PRO A 24 -9.32 -29.44 20.61
C PRO A 24 -8.17 -30.42 20.87
N LYS A 25 -6.91 -29.98 20.67
CA LYS A 25 -5.78 -30.64 21.34
C LYS A 25 -5.83 -30.30 22.82
N GLY A 26 -6.47 -31.18 23.58
CA GLY A 26 -6.58 -31.11 25.03
C GLY A 26 -5.21 -31.15 25.73
N GLY A 27 -5.01 -30.21 26.66
CA GLY A 27 -3.85 -30.13 27.54
C GLY A 27 -4.05 -29.00 28.55
N SER A 28 -4.67 -29.32 29.69
CA SER A 28 -5.01 -28.39 30.78
C SER A 28 -3.79 -27.94 31.58
N CYS A 29 -3.69 -26.65 31.90
CA CYS A 29 -3.38 -26.18 33.27
C CYS A 29 -3.65 -24.66 33.43
N ALA A 30 -3.90 -24.30 34.68
CA ALA A 30 -4.64 -23.13 35.15
C ALA A 30 -3.87 -21.79 35.19
N ALA A 31 -4.65 -20.73 35.39
CA ALA A 31 -4.30 -19.32 35.47
C ALA A 31 -3.12 -18.96 36.39
N VAL A 32 -2.31 -17.97 35.97
CA VAL A 32 -1.91 -16.79 36.76
C VAL A 32 -1.24 -15.70 35.89
N SER A 33 -1.67 -14.44 36.11
CA SER A 33 -1.00 -13.13 35.99
C SER A 33 -0.13 -12.74 34.76
N SER A 34 -0.50 -11.61 34.14
CA SER A 34 0.34 -10.71 33.32
C SER A 34 1.63 -10.24 34.04
N PRO A 35 2.60 -9.54 33.40
CA PRO A 35 2.77 -9.18 31.98
C PRO A 35 4.19 -9.50 31.42
N SER A 36 4.36 -9.51 30.08
CA SER A 36 5.52 -8.98 29.34
C SER A 36 5.74 -9.71 28.00
N ASN A 37 5.97 -8.89 26.98
CA ASN A 37 6.42 -9.19 25.62
C ASN A 37 7.31 -10.43 25.47
N CYS A 38 6.99 -11.34 24.53
CA CYS A 38 7.93 -12.25 23.83
C CYS A 38 7.25 -12.95 22.63
N GLU A 39 7.51 -12.43 21.43
CA GLU A 39 8.04 -13.15 20.27
C GLU A 39 7.50 -14.58 19.99
N VAL A 40 6.67 -14.67 18.95
CA VAL A 40 6.12 -15.91 18.40
C VAL A 40 7.23 -16.71 17.72
N SER A 41 7.59 -17.86 18.30
CA SER A 41 8.34 -18.92 17.61
C SER A 41 7.41 -20.09 17.32
N VAL A 42 6.86 -20.16 16.11
CA VAL A 42 6.18 -21.36 15.60
C VAL A 42 7.23 -22.40 15.24
N ALA A 43 7.08 -23.56 15.88
CA ALA A 43 7.87 -24.75 15.67
C ALA A 43 7.78 -25.24 14.22
N LYS A 44 8.94 -25.60 13.69
CA LYS A 44 9.11 -26.49 12.53
C LYS A 44 8.72 -27.90 12.93
N GLU A 45 7.81 -28.51 12.18
CA GLU A 45 7.90 -29.94 11.88
C GLU A 45 7.67 -30.15 10.38
N ALA A 46 8.78 -30.32 9.66
CA ALA A 46 8.79 -31.09 8.43
C ALA A 46 9.78 -32.23 8.69
N LYS A 47 9.24 -33.45 8.71
CA LYS A 47 9.98 -34.72 8.70
C LYS A 47 11.03 -34.65 7.58
N GLU A 48 12.30 -34.70 7.95
CA GLU A 48 13.34 -35.24 7.08
C GLU A 48 13.48 -36.71 7.47
N GLU A 49 13.18 -37.59 6.53
CA GLU A 49 13.54 -39.00 6.59
C GLU A 49 15.07 -39.09 6.75
N ASP A 50 15.51 -39.65 7.86
CA ASP A 50 16.88 -40.11 8.05
C ASP A 50 17.12 -41.27 7.08
N ASP A 51 17.78 -40.98 5.96
CA ASP A 51 18.47 -42.01 5.18
C ASP A 51 19.80 -42.27 5.90
N GLU A 52 19.84 -43.37 6.66
CA GLU A 52 21.01 -43.89 7.33
C GLU A 52 22.17 -44.07 6.33
N ALA A 53 23.18 -43.21 6.43
CA ALA A 53 24.51 -43.53 5.95
C ALA A 53 25.33 -44.08 7.12
N GLU A 54 25.15 -45.36 7.42
CA GLU A 54 26.16 -46.14 8.13
C GLU A 54 27.50 -46.04 7.40
N GLY A 55 28.57 -45.77 8.17
CA GLY A 55 29.96 -45.92 7.72
C GLY A 55 30.80 -44.65 7.74
N ALA A 56 31.26 -44.20 8.92
CA ALA A 56 32.42 -43.30 9.05
C ALA A 56 33.05 -43.33 10.46
N GLU A 57 33.39 -44.52 10.97
CA GLU A 57 34.30 -44.66 12.11
C GLU A 57 35.75 -44.48 11.59
N GLY A 58 36.37 -43.32 11.84
CA GLY A 58 37.81 -43.10 11.57
C GLY A 58 38.27 -41.78 10.92
N LEU A 59 37.44 -40.74 10.80
CA LEU A 59 37.85 -39.46 10.17
C LEU A 59 38.33 -38.41 11.19
N SER A 60 39.38 -37.64 10.85
CA SER A 60 39.91 -36.59 11.72
C SER A 60 38.89 -35.47 11.94
N GLU A 61 39.02 -34.76 13.07
CA GLU A 61 38.10 -33.68 13.41
C GLU A 61 38.11 -32.55 12.36
N GLU A 62 39.24 -32.34 11.66
CA GLU A 62 39.33 -31.40 10.54
C GLU A 62 38.48 -31.82 9.32
N GLU A 63 38.39 -33.11 9.01
CA GLU A 63 37.59 -33.62 7.88
C GLU A 63 36.08 -33.50 8.15
N LYS A 64 35.66 -33.69 9.40
CA LYS A 64 34.27 -33.46 9.81
C LYS A 64 33.88 -32.00 9.68
N ILE A 65 34.76 -31.07 10.07
CA ILE A 65 34.55 -29.62 9.91
C ILE A 65 34.47 -29.24 8.43
N ARG A 66 35.32 -29.83 7.57
CA ARG A 66 35.32 -29.57 6.12
C ARG A 66 34.02 -30.04 5.45
N ARG A 67 33.56 -31.26 5.75
CA ARG A 67 32.28 -31.80 5.27
C ARG A 67 31.07 -30.99 5.75
N LYS A 68 31.07 -30.49 6.99
CA LYS A 68 30.02 -29.60 7.50
C LYS A 68 29.99 -28.26 6.75
N LYS A 69 31.15 -27.67 6.46
CA LYS A 69 31.27 -26.44 5.66
C LYS A 69 30.79 -26.64 4.22
N GLU A 70 31.16 -27.74 3.57
CA GLU A 70 30.70 -28.08 2.22
C GLU A 70 29.18 -28.30 2.15
N LYS A 71 28.60 -29.04 3.10
CA LYS A 71 27.13 -29.23 3.19
C LYS A 71 26.40 -27.90 3.41
N ALA A 72 26.94 -27.02 4.26
CA ALA A 72 26.38 -25.69 4.50
C ALA A 72 26.45 -24.79 3.25
N MET A 73 27.58 -24.81 2.53
CA MET A 73 27.76 -24.09 1.26
C MET A 73 26.77 -24.58 0.20
N LYS A 74 26.63 -25.91 0.02
CA LYS A 74 25.69 -26.51 -0.93
C LYS A 74 24.22 -26.20 -0.58
N LYS A 75 23.87 -26.18 0.71
CA LYS A 75 22.52 -25.79 1.19
C LYS A 75 22.23 -24.30 0.95
N LYS A 76 23.23 -23.43 1.08
CA LYS A 76 23.11 -22.00 0.76
C LYS A 76 22.96 -21.77 -0.75
N GLN A 77 23.76 -22.45 -1.56
CA GLN A 77 23.66 -22.41 -3.02
C GLN A 77 22.30 -22.91 -3.51
N GLY A 78 21.85 -24.07 -3.05
CA GLY A 78 20.52 -24.59 -3.42
C GLY A 78 19.34 -23.74 -2.94
N ARG A 79 19.52 -22.88 -1.93
CA ARG A 79 18.51 -21.86 -1.54
C ARG A 79 18.53 -20.68 -2.51
N ALA A 80 19.72 -20.18 -2.84
CA ALA A 80 19.89 -19.10 -3.81
C ALA A 80 19.37 -19.51 -5.20
N ASP A 81 19.72 -20.72 -5.67
CA ASP A 81 19.26 -21.23 -6.96
C ASP A 81 17.74 -21.36 -7.00
N LYS A 82 17.11 -21.86 -5.93
CA LYS A 82 15.63 -21.92 -5.81
C LYS A 82 14.98 -20.54 -5.76
N GLU A 83 15.63 -19.54 -5.17
CA GLU A 83 15.14 -18.16 -5.14
C GLU A 83 15.20 -17.52 -6.53
N VAL A 84 16.32 -17.68 -7.23
CA VAL A 84 16.50 -17.27 -8.62
C VAL A 84 15.47 -17.95 -9.54
N GLN A 85 15.24 -19.26 -9.36
CA GLN A 85 14.28 -20.01 -10.16
C GLN A 85 12.83 -19.53 -9.88
N ARG A 86 12.49 -19.25 -8.61
CA ARG A 86 11.20 -18.64 -8.24
C ARG A 86 11.02 -17.24 -8.81
N GLU A 87 12.06 -16.41 -8.82
CA GLU A 87 12.00 -15.09 -9.44
C GLU A 87 11.83 -15.17 -10.96
N ALA A 88 12.57 -16.05 -11.62
CA ALA A 88 12.44 -16.30 -13.06
C ALA A 88 11.07 -16.85 -13.44
N ASP A 89 10.49 -17.73 -12.62
CA ASP A 89 9.13 -18.24 -12.82
C ASP A 89 8.07 -17.14 -12.64
N LYS A 90 8.20 -16.30 -11.60
CA LYS A 90 7.33 -15.13 -11.40
C LYS A 90 7.45 -14.11 -12.53
N GLU A 91 8.65 -13.89 -13.05
CA GLU A 91 8.88 -12.97 -14.16
C GLU A 91 8.28 -13.52 -15.46
N ARG A 92 8.41 -14.83 -15.72
CA ARG A 92 7.75 -15.50 -16.84
C ARG A 92 6.23 -15.39 -16.74
N GLU A 93 5.66 -15.68 -15.57
CA GLU A 93 4.22 -15.57 -15.33
C GLU A 93 3.72 -14.13 -15.52
N LYS A 94 4.44 -13.13 -14.99
CA LYS A 94 4.12 -11.71 -15.22
C LYS A 94 4.18 -11.33 -16.71
N ARG A 95 5.17 -11.85 -17.44
CA ARG A 95 5.32 -11.58 -18.88
C ARG A 95 4.20 -12.22 -19.69
N GLU A 96 3.76 -13.42 -19.30
CA GLU A 96 2.64 -14.12 -19.93
C GLU A 96 1.28 -13.48 -19.57
N ALA A 97 1.12 -12.97 -18.35
CA ALA A 97 -0.08 -12.27 -17.90
C ALA A 97 -0.31 -10.91 -18.59
N GLY A 98 0.71 -10.37 -19.25
CA GLY A 98 0.65 -9.07 -19.91
C GLY A 98 0.68 -7.88 -18.93
N PRO A 99 0.55 -6.65 -19.44
CA PRO A 99 0.58 -5.46 -18.59
C PRO A 99 -0.64 -5.42 -17.68
N SER A 100 -0.41 -5.09 -16.41
CA SER A 100 -1.50 -4.88 -15.45
C SER A 100 -2.39 -3.70 -15.87
N ARG A 101 -3.64 -3.70 -15.41
CA ARG A 101 -4.57 -2.58 -15.65
C ARG A 101 -3.96 -1.23 -15.24
N ARG A 102 -3.28 -1.20 -14.09
CA ARG A 102 -2.57 -0.02 -13.58
C ARG A 102 -1.46 0.44 -14.53
N GLU A 103 -0.67 -0.48 -15.08
CA GLU A 103 0.41 -0.12 -16.00
C GLU A 103 -0.13 0.43 -17.31
N THR A 104 -1.20 -0.16 -17.85
CA THR A 104 -1.88 0.33 -19.05
C THR A 104 -2.45 1.73 -18.83
N GLU A 105 -3.15 1.97 -17.71
CA GLU A 105 -3.67 3.29 -17.33
C GLU A 105 -2.54 4.31 -17.17
N LEU A 106 -1.45 3.94 -16.49
CA LEU A 106 -0.32 4.83 -16.27
C LEU A 106 0.39 5.17 -17.60
N GLN A 107 0.48 4.23 -18.53
CA GLN A 107 1.02 4.47 -19.87
C GLN A 107 0.14 5.45 -20.66
N ALA A 108 -1.19 5.26 -20.64
CA ALA A 108 -2.14 6.16 -21.27
C ALA A 108 -2.06 7.58 -20.69
N LEU A 109 -2.04 7.72 -19.36
CA LEU A 109 -1.90 9.00 -18.68
C LEU A 109 -0.58 9.71 -19.03
N LYS A 110 0.55 8.97 -19.04
CA LYS A 110 1.85 9.51 -19.45
C LYS A 110 1.84 10.00 -20.90
N ALA A 111 1.17 9.29 -21.80
CA ALA A 111 1.03 9.72 -23.19
C ALA A 111 0.21 11.02 -23.29
N CYS A 112 -0.91 11.11 -22.56
CA CYS A 112 -1.73 12.33 -22.48
C CYS A 112 -0.94 13.54 -21.97
N LEU A 113 -0.17 13.38 -20.90
CA LEU A 113 0.65 14.46 -20.31
C LEU A 113 1.80 14.91 -21.21
N ARG A 114 2.44 13.97 -21.93
CA ARG A 114 3.51 14.30 -22.90
C ARG A 114 2.98 15.05 -24.13
N ALA A 115 1.71 14.87 -24.49
CA ALA A 115 1.09 15.60 -25.59
C ALA A 115 0.79 17.06 -25.25
N GLN A 116 0.80 17.44 -23.97
CA GLN A 116 0.57 18.81 -23.51
C GLN A 116 1.73 19.74 -23.90
N ARG A 117 1.47 21.05 -23.86
CA ARG A 117 2.49 22.08 -24.11
C ARG A 117 2.54 23.08 -22.95
N PRO A 118 3.65 23.16 -22.19
CA PRO A 118 4.84 22.30 -22.28
C PRO A 118 4.53 20.83 -21.92
N PRO A 119 5.38 19.87 -22.35
CA PRO A 119 5.19 18.47 -21.98
C PRO A 119 5.30 18.32 -20.47
N MET A 120 4.39 17.54 -19.89
CA MET A 120 4.32 17.31 -18.45
C MET A 120 4.72 15.87 -18.11
N ASP A 121 5.13 15.65 -16.86
CA ASP A 121 5.43 14.34 -16.32
C ASP A 121 4.78 14.15 -14.96
N ILE A 122 4.60 12.89 -14.56
CA ILE A 122 3.95 12.53 -13.29
C ILE A 122 4.98 12.58 -12.18
N ARG A 123 4.62 13.27 -11.09
CA ARG A 123 5.35 13.17 -9.83
C ARG A 123 4.52 12.41 -8.82
N GLU A 124 5.10 11.38 -8.23
CA GLU A 124 4.42 10.59 -7.20
C GLU A 124 4.24 11.41 -5.91
N ILE A 125 3.03 11.33 -5.37
CA ILE A 125 2.62 11.87 -4.08
C ILE A 125 2.15 10.67 -3.25
N ALA A 126 2.35 10.74 -1.93
CA ALA A 126 1.92 9.67 -1.03
C ALA A 126 0.41 9.39 -1.19
N ALA A 127 0.06 8.11 -1.27
CA ALA A 127 -1.32 7.63 -1.40
C ALA A 127 -2.03 7.60 -0.03
N ASP A 128 -2.14 8.77 0.60
CA ASP A 128 -2.86 8.99 1.85
C ASP A 128 -4.04 9.96 1.65
N GLY A 129 -4.81 10.19 2.71
CA GLY A 129 -5.96 11.10 2.66
C GLY A 129 -5.61 12.59 2.45
N HIS A 130 -4.32 12.95 2.38
CA HIS A 130 -3.86 14.30 2.10
C HIS A 130 -3.38 14.48 0.65
N CYS A 131 -3.43 13.44 -0.18
CA CYS A 131 -2.84 13.42 -1.52
C CYS A 131 -3.28 14.59 -2.42
N LEU A 132 -4.55 14.99 -2.39
CA LEU A 132 -5.08 16.12 -3.15
C LEU A 132 -4.41 17.43 -2.74
N TYR A 133 -4.41 17.72 -1.44
CA TYR A 133 -3.83 18.94 -0.87
C TYR A 133 -2.31 18.97 -1.05
N ARG A 134 -1.63 17.81 -0.92
CA ARG A 134 -0.20 17.67 -1.20
C ARG A 134 0.12 17.93 -2.67
N SER A 135 -0.70 17.44 -3.58
CA SER A 135 -0.54 17.66 -5.03
C SER A 135 -0.67 19.13 -5.39
N VAL A 136 -1.69 19.82 -4.85
CA VAL A 136 -1.87 21.27 -5.06
C VAL A 136 -0.72 22.07 -4.44
N GLY A 137 -0.34 21.77 -3.19
CA GLY A 137 0.77 22.45 -2.52
C GLY A 137 2.10 22.30 -3.26
N ASP A 138 2.36 21.10 -3.81
CA ASP A 138 3.56 20.87 -4.60
C ASP A 138 3.60 21.69 -5.90
N GLN A 139 2.47 21.76 -6.62
CA GLN A 139 2.37 22.57 -7.84
C GLN A 139 2.51 24.06 -7.54
N LEU A 140 1.90 24.56 -6.46
CA LEU A 140 2.03 25.96 -6.05
C LEU A 140 3.47 26.35 -5.76
N ARG A 141 4.24 25.52 -5.03
CA ARG A 141 5.66 25.83 -4.77
C ARG A 141 6.50 25.96 -6.04
N ARG A 142 6.14 25.23 -7.08
CA ARG A 142 6.89 25.19 -8.35
C ARG A 142 6.47 26.30 -9.30
N LEU A 143 5.17 26.56 -9.40
CA LEU A 143 4.59 27.45 -10.40
C LEU A 143 4.30 28.86 -9.86
N ARG A 144 4.20 29.01 -8.54
CA ARG A 144 3.87 30.25 -7.82
C ARG A 144 4.90 30.52 -6.73
N PRO A 145 6.14 30.93 -7.09
CA PRO A 145 7.18 31.26 -6.10
C PRO A 145 6.80 32.48 -5.24
N ASP A 146 5.81 33.27 -5.66
CA ASP A 146 5.19 34.35 -4.89
C ASP A 146 4.32 33.84 -3.73
N HIS A 147 3.87 32.59 -3.78
CA HIS A 147 3.10 31.98 -2.71
C HIS A 147 4.03 31.52 -1.58
N CYS A 148 4.10 32.32 -0.52
CA CYS A 148 4.92 32.03 0.66
C CYS A 148 4.23 31.05 1.60
N PHE A 149 4.63 29.79 1.55
CA PHE A 149 4.28 28.80 2.56
C PHE A 149 4.95 29.09 3.90
N LYS A 150 4.21 28.95 5.00
CA LYS A 150 4.70 29.14 6.37
C LYS A 150 5.24 27.84 6.97
N ARG A 151 4.80 26.70 6.45
CA ARG A 151 5.12 25.35 6.90
C ARG A 151 6.19 24.71 6.02
N PRO A 152 6.89 23.71 6.55
CA PRO A 152 7.85 22.96 5.75
C PRO A 152 7.16 22.07 4.69
N PRO A 153 7.90 21.59 3.68
CA PRO A 153 7.39 20.77 2.58
C PRO A 153 6.42 19.65 2.96
N GLU A 154 6.72 18.94 4.03
CA GLU A 154 6.02 17.78 4.56
C GLU A 154 4.63 18.12 5.13
N GLU A 155 4.46 19.35 5.61
CA GLU A 155 3.24 19.86 6.26
C GLU A 155 2.46 20.85 5.38
N ILE A 156 2.86 21.04 4.13
CA ILE A 156 2.23 22.00 3.22
C ILE A 156 0.72 21.77 3.04
N HIS A 157 0.31 20.51 3.16
CA HIS A 157 -1.08 20.11 3.01
C HIS A 157 -1.99 20.72 4.07
N ASP A 158 -1.49 21.01 5.28
CA ASP A 158 -2.26 21.67 6.33
C ASP A 158 -2.59 23.12 5.96
N GLU A 159 -1.65 23.83 5.33
CA GLU A 159 -1.91 25.18 4.82
C GLU A 159 -2.94 25.18 3.69
N ILE A 160 -2.83 24.24 2.75
CA ILE A 160 -3.80 24.11 1.66
C ILE A 160 -5.19 23.73 2.19
N ARG A 161 -5.28 22.88 3.21
CA ARG A 161 -6.55 22.53 3.86
C ARG A 161 -7.19 23.74 4.55
N ALA A 162 -6.41 24.49 5.34
CA ALA A 162 -6.90 25.70 5.99
C ALA A 162 -7.35 26.75 4.97
N LEU A 163 -6.59 26.91 3.88
CA LEU A 163 -6.94 27.78 2.76
C LEU A 163 -8.27 27.36 2.11
N CYS A 164 -8.43 26.07 1.81
CA CYS A 164 -9.65 25.51 1.24
C CYS A 164 -10.87 25.73 2.15
N ALA A 165 -10.75 25.39 3.43
CA ALA A 165 -11.83 25.56 4.40
C ALA A 165 -12.22 27.03 4.57
N SER A 166 -11.25 27.94 4.57
CA SER A 166 -11.50 29.39 4.61
C SER A 166 -12.27 29.86 3.38
N ALA A 167 -11.87 29.41 2.18
CA ALA A 167 -12.55 29.73 0.93
C ALA A 167 -14.00 29.22 0.92
N LEU A 168 -14.21 27.97 1.34
CA LEU A 168 -15.54 27.37 1.47
C LEU A 168 -16.44 28.18 2.41
N ARG A 169 -15.95 28.52 3.61
CA ARG A 169 -16.71 29.33 4.58
C ARG A 169 -17.07 30.72 4.03
N ARG A 170 -16.14 31.38 3.34
CA ARG A 170 -16.33 32.75 2.84
C ARG A 170 -17.38 32.83 1.72
N GLN A 171 -17.55 31.76 0.95
CA GLN A 171 -18.51 31.68 -0.16
C GLN A 171 -19.49 30.52 0.06
N ALA A 172 -19.98 30.39 1.29
CA ALA A 172 -20.85 29.28 1.70
C ALA A 172 -22.10 29.13 0.82
N ASP A 173 -22.72 30.22 0.38
CA ASP A 173 -23.91 30.17 -0.47
C ASP A 173 -23.65 29.51 -1.83
N SER A 174 -22.42 29.62 -2.34
CA SER A 174 -22.02 29.02 -3.62
C SER A 174 -21.62 27.55 -3.51
N TYR A 175 -21.18 27.11 -2.34
CA TYR A 175 -20.58 25.78 -2.14
C TYR A 175 -21.45 24.83 -1.31
N SER A 176 -22.23 25.35 -0.36
CA SER A 176 -23.06 24.54 0.54
C SER A 176 -24.04 23.60 -0.18
N PRO A 177 -24.66 23.94 -1.33
CA PRO A 177 -25.55 23.01 -2.03
C PRO A 177 -24.84 21.77 -2.59
N PHE A 178 -23.51 21.83 -2.74
CA PHE A 178 -22.68 20.77 -3.31
C PHE A 178 -21.89 20.00 -2.24
N ALA A 179 -21.99 20.40 -0.97
CA ALA A 179 -21.24 19.80 0.11
C ALA A 179 -21.83 18.43 0.50
N GLU A 180 -20.97 17.42 0.58
CA GLU A 180 -21.33 16.10 1.10
C GLU A 180 -21.36 16.12 2.62
N LEU A 181 -22.50 16.57 3.16
CA LEU A 181 -22.75 16.61 4.59
C LEU A 181 -23.06 15.21 5.11
N LYS A 182 -22.48 14.86 6.26
CA LYS A 182 -22.87 13.66 7.01
C LYS A 182 -24.21 13.91 7.73
N ASP A 183 -24.84 12.84 8.21
CA ASP A 183 -26.12 12.96 8.91
C ASP A 183 -26.05 13.94 10.09
N GLY A 184 -26.91 14.97 10.05
CA GLY A 184 -26.97 16.02 11.07
C GLY A 184 -25.79 17.02 11.03
N GLU A 185 -24.93 16.95 10.03
CA GLU A 185 -23.81 17.88 9.86
C GLU A 185 -24.26 19.17 9.18
N ASP A 186 -23.80 20.31 9.69
CA ASP A 186 -23.94 21.59 9.01
C ASP A 186 -22.71 21.93 8.13
N PHE A 187 -22.86 22.90 7.24
CA PHE A 187 -21.78 23.29 6.34
C PHE A 187 -20.53 23.80 7.09
N SER A 188 -20.71 24.41 8.26
CA SER A 188 -19.61 24.87 9.11
C SER A 188 -18.75 23.70 9.61
N SER A 189 -19.40 22.63 10.08
CA SER A 189 -18.75 21.40 10.52
C SER A 189 -18.08 20.66 9.38
N TYR A 190 -18.68 20.68 8.18
CA TYR A 190 -18.03 20.18 6.97
C TYR A 190 -16.73 20.94 6.67
N CYS A 191 -16.75 22.28 6.72
CA CYS A 191 -15.54 23.09 6.53
C CYS A 191 -14.48 22.79 7.60
N GLN A 192 -14.90 22.57 8.86
CA GLN A 192 -14.00 22.17 9.93
C GLN A 192 -13.35 20.81 9.64
N ARG A 193 -14.11 19.84 9.14
CA ARG A 193 -13.58 18.53 8.73
C ARG A 193 -12.58 18.66 7.59
N VAL A 194 -12.86 19.48 6.58
CA VAL A 194 -11.92 19.74 5.47
C VAL A 194 -10.58 20.26 6.02
N GLU A 195 -10.63 21.16 7.00
CA GLU A 195 -9.45 21.76 7.64
C GLU A 195 -8.65 20.78 8.49
N SER A 196 -9.31 20.02 9.38
CA SER A 196 -8.63 19.30 10.46
C SER A 196 -8.56 17.78 10.31
N SER A 197 -9.14 17.20 9.26
CA SER A 197 -9.14 15.74 9.07
C SER A 197 -8.18 15.30 7.97
N GLY A 198 -7.83 14.00 7.96
CA GLY A 198 -7.22 13.31 6.83
C GLY A 198 -8.26 12.81 5.81
N GLY A 199 -9.45 13.42 5.75
CA GLY A 199 -10.49 13.04 4.80
C GLY A 199 -10.07 13.36 3.36
N TRP A 200 -10.49 12.51 2.42
CA TRP A 200 -10.20 12.69 1.01
C TRP A 200 -10.91 13.95 0.50
N GLY A 201 -10.22 14.75 -0.31
CA GLY A 201 -10.86 15.88 -1.02
C GLY A 201 -11.46 15.42 -2.35
N GLY A 202 -12.37 16.21 -2.90
CA GLY A 202 -13.00 16.00 -4.18
C GLY A 202 -13.08 17.27 -5.03
N GLU A 203 -14.05 17.30 -5.93
CA GLU A 203 -14.26 18.41 -6.87
C GLU A 203 -14.59 19.73 -6.16
N LEU A 204 -15.36 19.68 -5.07
CA LEU A 204 -15.76 20.88 -4.34
C LEU A 204 -14.53 21.60 -3.75
N GLU A 205 -13.59 20.85 -3.17
CA GLU A 205 -12.35 21.41 -2.64
C GLU A 205 -11.42 21.91 -3.75
N LEU A 206 -11.32 21.20 -4.89
CA LEU A 206 -10.57 21.69 -6.05
C LEU A 206 -11.12 23.02 -6.56
N ARG A 207 -12.45 23.12 -6.66
CA ARG A 207 -13.12 24.34 -7.10
C ARG A 207 -12.86 25.50 -6.14
N ALA A 208 -13.03 25.28 -4.84
CA ALA A 208 -12.77 26.30 -3.82
C ALA A 208 -11.30 26.77 -3.84
N LEU A 209 -10.35 25.84 -4.00
CA LEU A 209 -8.93 26.16 -4.10
C LEU A 209 -8.60 26.95 -5.38
N ALA A 210 -9.16 26.56 -6.53
CA ALA A 210 -8.99 27.29 -7.78
C ALA A 210 -9.49 28.74 -7.66
N ASP A 211 -10.68 28.92 -7.05
CA ASP A 211 -11.29 30.23 -6.83
C ASP A 211 -10.50 31.08 -5.83
N GLU A 212 -9.96 30.49 -4.76
CA GLU A 212 -9.15 31.18 -3.75
C GLU A 212 -7.79 31.61 -4.30
N LEU A 213 -7.07 30.69 -4.92
CA LEU A 213 -5.71 30.89 -5.42
C LEU A 213 -5.67 31.69 -6.73
N LYS A 214 -6.84 31.90 -7.36
CA LYS A 214 -6.99 32.52 -8.68
C LYS A 214 -6.15 31.80 -9.73
N VAL A 215 -6.22 30.47 -9.72
CA VAL A 215 -5.49 29.60 -10.66
C VAL A 215 -6.44 28.62 -11.33
N GLN A 216 -6.05 28.16 -12.52
CA GLN A 216 -6.71 27.04 -13.16
C GLN A 216 -6.07 25.73 -12.68
N ILE A 217 -6.88 24.81 -12.17
CA ILE A 217 -6.46 23.44 -11.86
C ILE A 217 -6.91 22.53 -13.00
N GLN A 218 -5.98 21.80 -13.60
CA GLN A 218 -6.27 20.82 -14.64
C GLN A 218 -6.10 19.41 -14.07
N VAL A 219 -7.15 18.60 -14.18
CA VAL A 219 -7.14 17.20 -13.73
C VAL A 219 -7.02 16.30 -14.96
N PHE A 220 -6.03 15.41 -14.95
CA PHE A 220 -5.79 14.44 -16.00
C PHE A 220 -6.14 13.03 -15.50
N GLN A 221 -6.86 12.27 -16.31
CA GLN A 221 -7.23 10.88 -16.04
C GLN A 221 -6.93 10.02 -17.27
N ALA A 222 -6.62 8.74 -17.07
CA ALA A 222 -6.25 7.83 -18.15
C ALA A 222 -7.39 7.54 -19.14
N ASP A 223 -8.63 7.51 -18.65
CA ASP A 223 -9.83 7.11 -19.40
C ASP A 223 -10.75 8.29 -19.79
N ALA A 224 -10.22 9.52 -19.88
CA ALA A 224 -10.99 10.71 -20.25
C ALA A 224 -11.21 10.84 -21.77
#